data_AF-A0A7Y5KBP9-F1
#
_entry.id   AF-A0A7Y5KBP9-F1
#
_cell.length_a   1.000
_cell.length_b   1.000
_cell.length_c   1.000
_cell.angle_alpha   90.00
_cell.angle_beta   90.00
_cell.angle_gamma   90.00
#
_symmetry.space_group_name_H-M   'P 1'
#
loop_
_entity.id
_entity.type
_entity.pdbx_description
1 polymer ?
#
loop_
_entity_poly.entity_id
_entity_poly.type
_entity_poly.pdbx_seq_one_letter_code
_entity_poly.pdbx_strand_id
1 'polypeptide(L)'
;MITKAQIHATVVCVMMLALFSPASASATEIDSLLAQARHLFYASVEKQAHIDPAIALFKKIGALEIRLQGRTQTYIGALTALRAKHAVWPSEKWRAANEGLKLMDEGLALAPQDVEALFVHGSTCYYLPIFFGRSDDAQQNLRTIARLLPEHHQYYDRTLVCNVIDFLLQNLRLHKPERNNLVALKRKLTPN
;
A
#
# COMPACT_ATOMS: atom_id res chain seq x y z
N MET A 1 -26.29 -59.22 -43.06
CA MET A 1 -24.91 -59.57 -43.48
C MET A 1 -24.16 -58.29 -43.80
N ILE A 2 -22.82 -58.32 -43.67
CA ILE A 2 -21.82 -57.21 -43.63
C ILE A 2 -21.52 -56.74 -42.19
N THR A 3 -20.77 -57.49 -41.36
CA THR A 3 -19.30 -57.57 -41.13
C THR A 3 -18.64 -56.38 -40.43
N LYS A 4 -17.98 -56.67 -39.29
CA LYS A 4 -17.15 -55.81 -38.44
C LYS A 4 -15.82 -55.45 -39.10
N ALA A 5 -15.43 -54.16 -39.11
CA ALA A 5 -14.07 -53.65 -38.82
C ALA A 5 -14.01 -52.10 -38.94
N GLN A 6 -13.10 -51.46 -38.18
CA GLN A 6 -12.79 -50.01 -38.02
C GLN A 6 -13.80 -49.21 -37.14
N ILE A 7 -13.67 -49.07 -35.82
CA ILE A 7 -12.60 -48.57 -34.92
C ILE A 7 -12.38 -47.03 -34.97
N HIS A 8 -12.72 -46.40 -33.82
CA HIS A 8 -12.40 -45.05 -33.31
C HIS A 8 -13.24 -43.84 -33.75
N ALA A 9 -14.16 -43.40 -32.89
CA ALA A 9 -14.34 -42.00 -32.47
C ALA A 9 -15.35 -41.91 -31.31
N THR A 10 -15.10 -42.67 -30.25
CA THR A 10 -15.73 -42.44 -28.95
C THR A 10 -14.64 -41.81 -28.09
N VAL A 11 -14.94 -40.71 -27.39
CA VAL A 11 -14.05 -39.82 -26.61
C VAL A 11 -13.78 -38.50 -27.34
N VAL A 12 -13.88 -37.42 -26.55
CA VAL A 12 -13.71 -35.99 -26.89
C VAL A 12 -14.96 -35.26 -27.40
N CYS A 13 -16.00 -35.15 -26.58
CA CYS A 13 -17.00 -34.08 -26.78
C CYS A 13 -17.57 -33.42 -25.52
N VAL A 14 -17.08 -33.71 -24.30
CA VAL A 14 -17.59 -33.03 -23.07
C VAL A 14 -16.49 -32.63 -22.07
N MET A 15 -15.29 -32.30 -22.55
CA MET A 15 -14.29 -31.58 -21.73
C MET A 15 -14.02 -30.17 -22.27
N MET A 16 -15.08 -29.48 -22.69
CA MET A 16 -15.12 -28.02 -22.77
C MET A 16 -15.71 -27.46 -21.46
N LEU A 17 -15.24 -27.95 -20.31
CA LEU A 17 -15.36 -27.19 -19.07
C LEU A 17 -14.26 -26.14 -19.12
N ALA A 18 -14.68 -24.94 -19.51
CA ALA A 18 -13.88 -23.74 -19.51
C ALA A 18 -13.03 -23.69 -18.24
N LEU A 19 -11.71 -23.75 -18.42
CA LEU A 19 -10.75 -23.31 -17.41
C LEU A 19 -10.87 -21.78 -17.30
N PHE A 20 -11.97 -21.31 -16.70
CA PHE A 20 -12.01 -19.97 -16.15
C PHE A 20 -11.05 -19.98 -14.97
N SER A 21 -9.81 -19.55 -15.23
CA SER A 21 -8.80 -19.38 -14.21
C SER A 21 -9.29 -18.31 -13.23
N PRO A 22 -9.55 -18.62 -11.95
CA PRO A 22 -10.11 -17.68 -10.98
C PRO A 22 -9.16 -16.55 -10.58
N ALA A 23 -7.91 -16.56 -11.08
CA ALA A 23 -6.86 -15.62 -10.72
C ALA A 23 -7.20 -14.14 -11.01
N SER A 24 -8.00 -13.85 -12.03
CA SER A 24 -8.37 -12.47 -12.38
C SER A 24 -9.47 -11.89 -11.47
N ALA A 25 -10.33 -12.75 -10.91
CA ALA A 25 -11.40 -12.32 -10.02
C ALA A 25 -10.87 -11.91 -8.64
N SER A 26 -9.91 -12.65 -8.09
CA SER A 26 -9.30 -12.35 -6.79
C SER A 26 -8.43 -11.10 -6.80
N ALA A 27 -7.67 -10.85 -7.88
CA ALA A 27 -6.88 -9.63 -8.05
C ALA A 27 -7.78 -8.38 -8.07
N THR A 28 -8.88 -8.44 -8.82
CA THR A 28 -9.87 -7.35 -8.89
C THR A 28 -10.56 -7.10 -7.55
N GLU A 29 -10.84 -8.15 -6.77
CA GLU A 29 -11.39 -8.01 -5.41
C GLU A 29 -10.40 -7.32 -4.47
N ILE A 30 -9.13 -7.77 -4.45
CA ILE A 30 -8.09 -7.17 -3.58
C ILE A 30 -7.88 -5.70 -3.92
N ASP A 31 -7.85 -5.33 -5.21
CA ASP A 31 -7.70 -3.95 -5.65
C ASP A 31 -8.87 -3.07 -5.18
N SER A 32 -10.11 -3.59 -5.27
CA SER A 32 -11.30 -2.91 -4.74
C SER A 32 -11.24 -2.74 -3.22
N LEU A 33 -10.83 -3.78 -2.50
CA LEU A 33 -10.67 -3.71 -1.04
C LEU A 33 -9.60 -2.70 -0.63
N LEU A 34 -8.46 -2.66 -1.34
CA LEU A 34 -7.41 -1.67 -1.11
C LEU A 34 -7.90 -0.25 -1.37
N ALA A 35 -8.64 -0.02 -2.45
CA ALA A 35 -9.21 1.28 -2.76
C ALA A 35 -10.16 1.76 -1.64
N GLN A 36 -11.04 0.87 -1.15
CA GLN A 36 -11.95 1.15 -0.04
C GLN A 36 -11.18 1.41 1.27
N ALA A 37 -10.18 0.60 1.59
CA ALA A 37 -9.36 0.76 2.79
C ALA A 37 -8.60 2.09 2.80
N ARG A 38 -8.02 2.49 1.66
CA ARG A 38 -7.35 3.78 1.47
C ARG A 38 -8.33 4.94 1.61
N HIS A 39 -9.53 4.85 1.04
CA HIS A 39 -10.55 5.88 1.20
C HIS A 39 -10.90 6.08 2.69
N LEU A 40 -11.13 5.00 3.43
CA LEU A 40 -11.38 5.06 4.87
C LEU A 40 -10.18 5.58 5.67
N PHE A 41 -8.95 5.22 5.26
CA PHE A 41 -7.74 5.77 5.85
C PHE A 41 -7.69 7.30 5.75
N TYR A 42 -7.92 7.86 4.56
CA TYR A 42 -7.97 9.32 4.39
C TYR A 42 -9.11 9.95 5.19
N ALA A 43 -10.30 9.36 5.19
CA ALA A 43 -11.42 9.85 5.97
C ALA A 43 -11.17 9.81 7.50
N SER A 44 -10.31 8.90 7.96
CA SER A 44 -9.94 8.75 9.37
C SER A 44 -9.12 9.92 9.92
N VAL A 45 -8.43 10.66 9.04
CA VAL A 45 -7.69 11.87 9.41
C VAL A 45 -8.64 12.89 10.04
N GLU A 46 -9.84 13.02 9.48
CA GLU A 46 -10.86 13.95 9.96
C GLU A 46 -11.80 13.33 10.99
N LYS A 47 -12.19 12.06 10.82
CA LYS A 47 -13.20 11.42 11.67
C LYS A 47 -12.71 10.10 12.24
N GLN A 48 -12.58 10.04 13.58
CA GLN A 48 -12.18 8.84 14.31
C GLN A 48 -13.02 7.60 13.97
N ALA A 49 -14.31 7.78 13.65
CA ALA A 49 -15.24 6.70 13.33
C ALA A 49 -14.82 5.82 12.13
N HIS A 50 -13.90 6.29 11.27
CA HIS A 50 -13.40 5.51 10.14
C HIS A 50 -12.15 4.65 10.46
N ILE A 51 -11.54 4.83 11.63
CA ILE A 51 -10.30 4.12 12.01
C ILE A 51 -10.52 2.61 12.07
N ASP A 52 -11.51 2.15 12.85
CA ASP A 52 -11.72 0.72 13.05
C ASP A 52 -12.21 0.01 11.77
N PRO A 53 -13.14 0.58 10.97
CA PRO A 53 -13.45 0.04 9.65
C PRO A 53 -12.23 -0.08 8.72
N ALA A 54 -11.35 0.93 8.70
CA ALA A 54 -10.14 0.88 7.90
C ALA A 54 -9.19 -0.24 8.38
N ILE A 55 -8.96 -0.35 9.69
CA ILE A 55 -8.15 -1.42 10.29
C ILE A 55 -8.72 -2.80 9.93
N ALA A 56 -10.03 -2.98 10.01
CA ALA A 56 -10.68 -4.25 9.68
C ALA A 56 -10.45 -4.64 8.21
N LEU A 57 -10.56 -3.69 7.28
CA LEU A 57 -10.25 -3.93 5.87
C LEU A 57 -8.78 -4.27 5.64
N PHE A 58 -7.84 -3.52 6.24
CA PHE A 58 -6.42 -3.82 6.08
C PHE A 58 -6.04 -5.18 6.66
N LYS A 59 -6.64 -5.59 7.79
CA LYS A 59 -6.48 -6.95 8.33
C LYS A 59 -7.00 -8.02 7.36
N LYS A 60 -8.19 -7.81 6.78
CA LYS A 60 -8.75 -8.71 5.77
C LYS A 60 -7.81 -8.83 4.57
N ILE A 61 -7.31 -7.72 4.04
CA ILE A 61 -6.41 -7.70 2.88
C ILE A 61 -5.10 -8.45 3.18
N GLY A 62 -4.46 -8.18 4.33
CA GLY A 62 -3.22 -8.86 4.71
C GLY A 62 -3.39 -10.36 4.95
N ALA A 63 -4.59 -10.81 5.31
CA ALA A 63 -4.93 -12.24 5.41
C ALA A 63 -5.20 -12.90 4.05
N LEU A 64 -5.72 -12.14 3.07
CA LEU A 64 -6.01 -12.63 1.72
C LEU A 64 -4.77 -12.65 0.81
N GLU A 65 -3.82 -11.72 1.01
CA GLU A 65 -2.64 -11.58 0.16
C GLU A 65 -1.39 -11.30 1.00
N ILE A 66 -0.56 -12.33 1.15
CA ILE A 66 0.66 -12.29 1.97
C ILE A 66 1.65 -11.23 1.49
N ARG A 67 1.70 -10.94 0.17
CA ARG A 67 2.59 -9.89 -0.38
C ARG A 67 2.22 -8.49 0.13
N LEU A 68 0.99 -8.28 0.60
CA LEU A 68 0.50 -7.01 1.14
C LEU A 68 0.57 -6.95 2.67
N GLN A 69 1.02 -8.00 3.35
CA GLN A 69 1.02 -8.07 4.81
C GLN A 69 1.83 -6.92 5.44
N GLY A 70 3.03 -6.63 4.93
CA GLY A 70 3.82 -5.51 5.44
C GLY A 70 3.15 -4.16 5.22
N ARG A 71 2.66 -3.89 4.00
CA ARG A 71 1.95 -2.64 3.66
C ARG A 71 0.70 -2.44 4.52
N THR A 72 -0.12 -3.48 4.66
CA THR A 72 -1.35 -3.43 5.46
C THR A 72 -1.06 -3.25 6.95
N GLN A 73 -0.03 -3.90 7.49
CA GLN A 73 0.46 -3.69 8.86
C GLN A 73 0.91 -2.24 9.09
N THR A 74 1.64 -1.64 8.13
CA THR A 74 2.04 -0.23 8.20
C THR A 74 0.82 0.70 8.21
N TYR A 75 -0.21 0.44 7.41
CA TYR A 75 -1.46 1.21 7.48
C TYR A 75 -2.17 1.06 8.82
N ILE A 76 -2.23 -0.15 9.39
CA ILE A 76 -2.81 -0.41 10.71
C ILE A 76 -2.04 0.37 11.79
N GLY A 77 -0.72 0.42 11.70
CA GLY A 77 0.11 1.23 12.59
C GLY A 77 -0.18 2.72 12.48
N ALA A 78 -0.26 3.26 11.27
CA ALA A 78 -0.61 4.66 11.05
C ALA A 78 -2.01 5.02 11.60
N LEU A 79 -3.00 4.16 11.37
CA LEU A 79 -4.35 4.30 11.94
C LEU A 79 -4.37 4.23 13.47
N THR A 80 -3.53 3.37 14.04
CA THR A 80 -3.37 3.26 15.50
C THR A 80 -2.73 4.51 16.08
N ALA A 81 -1.68 5.04 15.44
CA ALA A 81 -1.07 6.31 15.81
C ALA A 81 -2.06 7.47 15.68
N LEU A 82 -2.90 7.47 14.65
CA LEU A 82 -3.90 8.50 14.39
C LEU A 82 -4.96 8.61 15.51
N ARG A 83 -5.18 7.55 16.29
CA ARG A 83 -6.01 7.63 17.51
C ARG A 83 -5.47 8.66 18.50
N ALA A 84 -4.18 8.96 18.50
CA ALA A 84 -3.60 10.02 19.32
C ALA A 84 -4.13 11.42 18.97
N LYS A 85 -4.47 11.69 17.71
CA LYS A 85 -5.12 12.96 17.31
C LYS A 85 -6.45 13.13 18.06
N HIS A 86 -7.22 12.05 18.15
CA HIS A 86 -8.58 12.04 18.67
C HIS A 86 -8.69 11.79 20.18
N ALA A 87 -7.65 11.27 20.83
CA ALA A 87 -7.66 11.02 22.27
C ALA A 87 -7.69 12.33 23.08
N VAL A 88 -8.31 12.29 24.27
CA VAL A 88 -8.42 13.44 25.17
C VAL A 88 -7.21 13.53 26.10
N TRP A 89 -6.77 12.38 26.64
CA TRP A 89 -5.74 12.34 27.67
C TRP A 89 -4.32 12.22 27.09
N PRO A 90 -3.33 12.98 27.60
CA PRO A 90 -1.96 12.93 27.10
C PRO A 90 -1.32 11.54 27.13
N SER A 91 -1.59 10.74 28.16
CA SER A 91 -1.09 9.37 28.30
C SER A 91 -1.62 8.46 27.19
N GLU A 92 -2.91 8.60 26.83
CA GLU A 92 -3.53 7.85 25.73
C GLU A 92 -2.97 8.29 24.38
N LYS A 93 -2.75 9.60 24.17
CA LYS A 93 -2.08 10.12 22.97
C LYS A 93 -0.71 9.50 22.80
N TRP A 94 0.09 9.52 23.86
CA TRP A 94 1.44 8.97 23.88
C TRP A 94 1.42 7.46 23.60
N ARG A 95 0.55 6.72 24.28
CA ARG A 95 0.41 5.27 24.11
C ARG A 95 0.01 4.92 22.68
N ALA A 96 -1.02 5.57 22.14
CA ALA A 96 -1.50 5.32 20.79
C ALA A 96 -0.44 5.64 19.72
N ALA A 97 0.26 6.76 19.86
CA ALA A 97 1.34 7.14 18.95
C ALA A 97 2.47 6.10 18.95
N ASN A 98 2.97 5.69 20.12
CA ASN A 98 4.05 4.70 20.22
C ASN A 98 3.63 3.30 19.76
N GLU A 99 2.41 2.87 20.09
CA GLU A 99 1.86 1.60 19.62
C GLU A 99 1.76 1.60 18.09
N GLY A 100 1.25 2.69 17.50
CA GLY A 100 1.18 2.82 16.05
C GLY A 100 2.54 2.84 15.37
N LEU A 101 3.53 3.56 15.93
CA LEU A 101 4.90 3.57 15.43
C LEU A 101 5.52 2.18 15.41
N LYS A 102 5.38 1.42 16.50
CA LYS A 102 5.87 0.05 16.59
C LYS A 102 5.25 -0.85 15.51
N LEU A 103 3.94 -0.76 15.30
CA LEU A 103 3.26 -1.53 14.26
C LEU A 103 3.74 -1.14 12.85
N MET A 104 4.02 0.15 12.61
CA MET A 104 4.58 0.58 11.33
C MET A 104 6.00 0.03 11.11
N ASP A 105 6.84 -0.01 12.15
CA ASP A 105 8.17 -0.59 12.12
C ASP A 105 8.11 -2.09 11.76
N GLU A 106 7.21 -2.84 12.40
CA GLU A 106 6.95 -4.25 12.11
C GLU A 106 6.48 -4.43 10.65
N GLY A 107 5.60 -3.57 10.16
CA GLY A 107 5.12 -3.61 8.77
C GLY A 107 6.23 -3.34 7.75
N LEU A 108 7.11 -2.37 8.02
CA LEU A 108 8.26 -2.09 7.17
C LEU A 108 9.29 -3.22 7.17
N ALA A 109 9.49 -3.90 8.30
CA ALA A 109 10.38 -5.06 8.35
C ALA A 109 9.92 -6.18 7.39
N LEU A 110 8.62 -6.32 7.17
CA LEU A 110 8.03 -7.26 6.21
C LEU A 110 8.06 -6.78 4.76
N ALA A 111 8.09 -5.46 4.54
CA ALA A 111 8.00 -4.85 3.21
C ALA A 111 8.96 -3.65 3.04
N PRO A 112 10.29 -3.85 3.15
CA PRO A 112 11.27 -2.76 3.27
C PRO A 112 11.45 -1.94 1.98
N GLN A 113 10.95 -2.43 0.84
CA GLN A 113 11.02 -1.75 -0.46
C GLN A 113 9.63 -1.40 -1.02
N ASP A 114 8.59 -1.57 -0.23
CA ASP A 114 7.24 -1.18 -0.63
C ASP A 114 7.10 0.34 -0.51
N VAL A 115 6.94 1.02 -1.66
CA VAL A 115 6.92 2.48 -1.73
C VAL A 115 5.77 3.06 -0.91
N GLU A 116 4.62 2.40 -0.90
CA GLU A 116 3.44 2.87 -0.19
C GLU A 116 3.60 2.70 1.33
N ALA A 117 4.13 1.56 1.78
CA ALA A 117 4.47 1.34 3.19
C ALA A 117 5.53 2.35 3.68
N LEU A 118 6.60 2.55 2.90
CA LEU A 118 7.64 3.55 3.17
C LEU A 118 7.04 4.95 3.23
N PHE A 119 6.10 5.27 2.35
CA PHE A 119 5.46 6.59 2.31
C PHE A 119 4.57 6.83 3.52
N VAL A 120 3.72 5.87 3.87
CA VAL A 120 2.83 5.96 5.04
C VAL A 120 3.65 6.14 6.31
N HIS A 121 4.66 5.31 6.53
CA HIS A 121 5.54 5.45 7.68
C HIS A 121 6.33 6.76 7.63
N GLY A 122 6.99 7.06 6.51
CA GLY A 122 7.88 8.21 6.35
C GLY A 122 7.16 9.53 6.54
N SER A 123 5.98 9.69 5.93
CA SER A 123 5.14 10.89 6.10
C SER A 123 4.57 11.01 7.52
N THR A 124 4.18 9.90 8.14
CA THR A 124 3.76 9.92 9.56
C THR A 124 4.89 10.39 10.45
N CYS A 125 6.11 9.85 10.28
CA CYS A 125 7.28 10.26 11.05
C CYS A 125 7.72 11.70 10.76
N TYR A 126 7.54 12.17 9.53
CA TYR A 126 7.86 13.56 9.15
C TYR A 126 7.01 14.58 9.92
N TYR A 127 5.72 14.29 10.13
CA TYR A 127 4.81 15.18 10.87
C TYR A 127 4.81 14.95 12.38
N LEU A 128 5.55 13.98 12.90
CA LEU A 128 5.64 13.76 14.33
C LEU A 128 6.49 14.84 15.02
N PRO A 129 6.14 15.23 16.25
CA PRO A 129 6.99 16.08 17.05
C PRO A 129 8.40 15.50 17.28
N ILE A 130 9.40 16.37 17.32
CA ILE A 130 10.83 15.99 17.40
C ILE A 130 11.18 15.09 18.60
N PHE A 131 10.44 15.17 19.70
CA PHE A 131 10.68 14.36 20.91
C PHE A 131 10.33 12.87 20.73
N PHE A 132 9.69 12.49 19.62
CA PHE A 132 9.55 11.07 19.25
C PHE A 132 10.84 10.50 18.62
N GLY A 133 11.79 11.34 18.20
CA GLY A 133 13.07 10.87 17.67
C GLY A 133 12.99 10.16 16.30
N ARG A 134 11.93 10.42 15.51
CA ARG A 134 11.66 9.70 14.24
C ARG A 134 12.06 10.47 12.98
N SER A 135 12.75 11.60 13.12
CA SER A 135 13.16 12.46 12.00
C SER A 135 14.09 11.73 11.03
N ASP A 136 15.02 10.93 11.54
CA ASP A 136 15.96 10.17 10.71
C ASP A 136 15.25 9.07 9.93
N ASP A 137 14.28 8.37 10.55
CA ASP A 137 13.46 7.37 9.86
C ASP A 137 12.64 8.00 8.73
N ALA A 138 12.07 9.19 8.98
CA ALA A 138 11.35 9.94 7.95
C ALA A 138 12.27 10.25 6.76
N GLN A 139 13.45 10.81 7.02
CA GLN A 139 14.41 11.13 5.96
C GLN A 139 14.87 9.88 5.20
N GLN A 140 15.19 8.80 5.91
CA GLN A 140 15.66 7.56 5.32
C GLN A 140 14.60 6.90 4.42
N ASN A 141 13.35 6.85 4.87
CA ASN A 141 12.27 6.28 4.08
C ASN A 141 11.98 7.11 2.84
N LEU A 142 11.87 8.44 2.98
CA LEU A 142 11.60 9.34 1.85
C LEU A 142 12.73 9.29 0.80
N ARG A 143 13.99 9.21 1.23
CA ARG A 143 15.13 8.99 0.30
C ARG A 143 15.10 7.63 -0.37
N THR A 144 14.62 6.60 0.33
CA THR A 144 14.48 5.27 -0.26
C THR A 144 13.40 5.27 -1.33
N ILE A 145 12.27 5.94 -1.09
CA ILE A 145 11.21 6.12 -2.10
C ILE A 145 11.75 6.85 -3.33
N ALA A 146 12.48 7.95 -3.15
CA ALA A 146 13.03 8.74 -4.26
C ALA A 146 13.94 7.90 -5.18
N ARG A 147 14.67 6.92 -4.60
CA ARG A 147 15.49 5.96 -5.34
C ARG A 147 14.68 4.86 -6.03
N LEU A 148 13.62 4.35 -5.40
CA LEU A 148 12.82 3.23 -5.93
C LEU A 148 11.84 3.65 -7.02
N LEU A 149 11.25 4.86 -6.93
CA LEU A 149 10.18 5.30 -7.82
C LEU A 149 10.51 5.22 -9.33
N PRO A 150 11.70 5.62 -9.81
CA PRO A 150 12.03 5.53 -11.24
C PRO A 150 11.82 4.12 -11.82
N GLU A 151 12.10 3.08 -11.04
CA GLU A 151 12.04 1.68 -11.49
C GLU A 151 10.77 0.95 -11.05
N HIS A 152 10.12 1.39 -9.97
CA HIS A 152 9.01 0.64 -9.35
C HIS A 152 7.64 1.31 -9.53
N HIS A 153 7.56 2.52 -10.11
CA HIS A 153 6.31 3.28 -10.22
C HIS A 153 5.17 2.54 -10.94
N GLN A 154 5.47 1.63 -11.88
CA GLN A 154 4.45 0.89 -12.62
C GLN A 154 3.61 -0.08 -11.75
N TYR A 155 4.07 -0.39 -10.53
CA TYR A 155 3.35 -1.27 -9.59
C TYR A 155 2.32 -0.52 -8.73
N TYR A 156 2.19 0.80 -8.90
CA TYR A 156 1.33 1.64 -8.09
C TYR A 156 0.38 2.45 -8.97
N ASP A 157 -0.75 2.88 -8.39
CA ASP A 157 -1.64 3.81 -9.05
C ASP A 157 -0.93 5.14 -9.36
N ARG A 158 -1.22 5.71 -10.54
CA ARG A 158 -0.57 6.94 -11.01
C ARG A 158 -0.81 8.12 -10.06
N THR A 159 -2.02 8.23 -9.51
CA THR A 159 -2.37 9.31 -8.57
C THR A 159 -1.53 9.20 -7.31
N LEU A 160 -1.38 7.98 -6.76
CA LEU A 160 -0.52 7.74 -5.62
C LEU A 160 0.92 8.16 -5.93
N VAL A 161 1.48 7.71 -7.05
CA VAL A 161 2.86 8.04 -7.43
C VAL A 161 3.05 9.56 -7.56
N CYS A 162 2.12 10.26 -8.22
CA CYS A 162 2.19 11.71 -8.35
C CYS A 162 2.14 12.43 -7.00
N ASN A 163 1.24 12.00 -6.10
CA ASN A 163 1.14 12.57 -4.75
C ASN A 163 2.42 12.35 -3.93
N VAL A 164 3.01 11.15 -4.03
CA VAL A 164 4.29 10.84 -3.39
C VAL A 164 5.42 11.71 -3.95
N ILE A 165 5.51 11.86 -5.28
CA ILE A 165 6.52 12.73 -5.90
C ILE A 165 6.37 14.17 -5.42
N ASP A 166 5.15 14.69 -5.35
CA ASP A 166 4.90 16.05 -4.86
C ASP A 166 5.34 16.23 -3.42
N PHE A 167 5.00 15.26 -2.57
CA PHE A 167 5.46 15.27 -1.18
C PHE A 167 7.00 15.29 -1.10
N LEU A 168 7.70 14.45 -1.87
CA LEU A 168 9.16 14.41 -1.88
C LEU A 168 9.78 15.72 -2.37
N LEU A 169 9.24 16.31 -3.44
CA LEU A 169 9.77 17.55 -4.03
C LEU A 169 9.65 18.75 -3.09
N GLN A 170 8.60 18.77 -2.26
CA GLN A 170 8.30 19.82 -1.28
C GLN A 170 9.08 19.63 0.02
N ASN A 171 9.18 18.41 0.52
CA ASN A 171 9.60 18.15 1.91
C ASN A 171 11.01 17.55 2.04
N LEU A 172 11.58 17.00 0.96
CA LEU A 172 12.89 16.37 0.97
C LEU A 172 13.95 17.25 0.29
N ARG A 173 15.13 17.36 0.93
CA ARG A 173 16.30 17.98 0.32
C ARG A 173 16.95 17.01 -0.67
N LEU A 174 16.50 17.11 -1.91
CA LEU A 174 16.95 16.32 -3.06
C LEU A 174 18.14 16.97 -3.77
N HIS A 175 19.06 16.16 -4.28
CA HIS A 175 20.09 16.64 -5.20
C HIS A 175 19.50 16.94 -6.58
N LYS A 176 20.16 17.81 -7.36
CA LYS A 176 19.66 18.26 -8.67
C LYS A 176 19.32 17.10 -9.63
N PRO A 177 20.14 16.03 -9.77
CA PRO A 177 19.79 14.90 -10.64
C PRO A 177 18.54 14.15 -10.17
N GLU A 178 18.43 13.87 -8.87
CA GLU A 178 17.31 13.15 -8.26
C GLU A 178 16.00 13.95 -8.43
N ARG A 179 16.04 15.26 -8.14
CA ARG A 179 14.91 16.16 -8.37
C ARG A 179 14.46 16.16 -9.83
N ASN A 180 15.41 16.25 -10.77
CA ASN A 180 15.11 16.25 -12.20
C ASN A 180 14.46 14.94 -12.65
N ASN A 181 14.92 13.79 -12.13
CA ASN A 181 14.35 12.48 -12.43
C ASN A 181 12.89 12.38 -11.95
N LEU A 182 12.61 12.82 -10.72
CA LEU A 182 11.25 12.81 -10.16
C LEU A 182 10.31 13.75 -10.93
N VAL A 183 10.76 14.95 -11.29
CA VAL A 183 9.97 15.89 -12.12
C VAL A 183 9.69 15.30 -13.50
N ALA A 184 10.70 14.70 -14.14
CA ALA A 184 10.53 14.06 -15.43
C ALA A 184 9.56 12.87 -15.36
N LEU A 185 9.63 12.07 -14.30
CA LEU A 185 8.70 10.98 -14.05
C LEU A 185 7.26 11.48 -13.86
N LYS A 186 7.04 12.49 -13.00
CA LYS A 186 5.71 13.08 -12.80
C LYS A 186 5.09 13.59 -14.11
N ARG A 187 5.89 14.27 -14.94
CA ARG A 187 5.45 14.75 -16.25
C ARG A 187 5.03 13.62 -17.19
N LYS A 188 5.70 12.46 -17.15
CA LYS A 188 5.30 11.27 -17.94
C LYS A 188 3.98 10.67 -17.45
N LEU A 189 3.69 10.76 -16.15
CA LEU A 189 2.51 10.16 -15.53
C LEU A 189 1.26 11.05 -15.60
N THR A 190 1.44 12.34 -15.87
CA THR A 190 0.35 13.32 -16.03
C THR A 190 0.23 13.70 -17.51
N PRO A 191 -0.47 12.91 -18.35
CA PRO A 191 -0.71 13.33 -19.73
C PRO A 191 -1.59 14.57 -19.73
N ASN A 192 -1.22 15.55 -20.56
CA ASN A 192 -1.99 16.77 -20.83
C ASN A 192 -3.40 16.46 -21.31
#